data_AF-A0A4R4TGQ1-F1
#
_entry.id   AF-A0A4R4TGQ1-F1
#
_cell.length_a   1.000
_cell.length_b   1.000
_cell.length_c   1.000
_cell.angle_alpha   90.00
_cell.angle_beta   90.00
_cell.angle_gamma   90.00
#
_symmetry.space_group_name_H-M   'P 1'
#
loop_
_entity.id
_entity.type
_entity.pdbx_description
1 polymer ?
#
loop_
_entity_poly.entity_id
_entity_poly.type
_entity_poly.pdbx_seq_one_letter_code
_entity_poly.pdbx_strand_id
1 'polypeptide(L)'
;MRISDWLLRPAGAVDATFREVGDAVAWFEERVAVAAPGFASVEEREPARLAAKVVHVEGVLRRGGDAHAAWYVQATGYLTLDLVACSPNRGNPGLRCPVHPGDVARGWRAGAGLP
;
A
#
# COMPACT_ATOMS: atom_id res chain seq x y z
N MET A 1 -13.68 -7.52 -9.92
CA MET A 1 -13.37 -6.90 -8.62
C MET A 1 -12.68 -5.58 -8.88
N ARG A 2 -13.14 -4.49 -8.30
CA ARG A 2 -12.48 -3.18 -8.34
C ARG A 2 -11.51 -3.08 -7.17
N ILE A 3 -10.46 -2.27 -7.28
CA ILE A 3 -9.53 -2.05 -6.16
C ILE A 3 -10.28 -1.45 -4.94
N SER A 4 -11.29 -0.60 -5.16
CA SER A 4 -12.13 -0.09 -4.08
C SER A 4 -12.89 -1.16 -3.28
N ASP A 5 -13.12 -2.36 -3.84
CA ASP A 5 -13.79 -3.46 -3.13
C ASP A 5 -12.92 -4.03 -1.98
N TRP A 6 -11.62 -3.71 -1.94
CA TRP A 6 -10.75 -4.03 -0.79
C TRP A 6 -11.23 -3.39 0.51
N LEU A 7 -11.97 -2.28 0.46
CA LEU A 7 -12.56 -1.66 1.65
C LEU A 7 -13.68 -2.49 2.29
N LEU A 8 -14.18 -3.54 1.61
CA LEU A 8 -15.13 -4.50 2.18
C LEU A 8 -14.44 -5.50 3.12
N ARG A 9 -13.11 -5.59 3.08
CA ARG A 9 -12.34 -6.46 3.97
C ARG A 9 -12.50 -5.98 5.42
N PRO A 10 -12.50 -6.89 6.41
CA PRO A 10 -12.48 -6.50 7.81
C PRO A 10 -11.27 -5.58 8.08
N ALA A 11 -11.44 -4.61 8.98
CA ALA A 11 -10.35 -3.70 9.35
C ALA A 11 -9.07 -4.45 9.79
N GLY A 12 -9.20 -5.65 10.38
CA GLY A 12 -8.06 -6.48 10.78
C GLY A 12 -7.18 -6.97 9.62
N ALA A 13 -7.65 -6.84 8.38
CA ALA A 13 -6.90 -7.15 7.17
C ALA A 13 -6.23 -5.91 6.55
N VAL A 14 -6.29 -4.74 7.21
CA VAL A 14 -5.67 -3.48 6.79
C VAL A 14 -4.37 -3.32 7.57
N ASP A 15 -3.24 -3.31 6.86
CA ASP A 15 -1.92 -3.20 7.49
C ASP A 15 -1.65 -1.79 8.05
N ALA A 16 -2.16 -0.76 7.37
CA ALA A 16 -2.00 0.64 7.78
C ALA A 16 -3.04 1.55 7.13
N THR A 17 -3.30 2.70 7.76
CA THR A 17 -4.15 3.78 7.22
C THR A 17 -3.38 5.10 7.29
N PHE A 18 -3.53 5.93 6.25
CA PHE A 18 -2.78 7.18 6.11
C PHE A 18 -3.74 8.34 5.82
N ARG A 19 -3.38 9.54 6.27
CA ARG A 19 -4.08 10.79 5.92
C ARG A 19 -3.40 11.51 4.77
N GLU A 20 -2.07 11.46 4.73
CA GLU A 20 -1.26 12.12 3.72
C GLU A 20 -0.71 11.12 2.70
N VAL A 21 -0.67 11.52 1.43
CA VAL A 21 -0.11 10.69 0.36
C VAL A 21 1.37 10.38 0.61
N GLY A 22 2.13 11.34 1.15
CA GLY A 22 3.55 11.15 1.45
C GLY A 22 3.80 10.00 2.42
N ASP A 23 3.00 9.89 3.48
CA ASP A 23 3.13 8.82 4.47
C ASP A 23 2.80 7.45 3.86
N ALA A 24 1.76 7.38 3.02
CA ALA A 24 1.40 6.15 2.32
C ALA A 24 2.48 5.69 1.34
N VAL A 25 3.12 6.63 0.64
CA VAL A 25 4.22 6.35 -0.29
C VAL A 25 5.47 5.91 0.46
N ALA A 26 5.81 6.56 1.58
CA ALA A 26 6.94 6.15 2.41
C ALA A 26 6.76 4.74 2.97
N TRP A 27 5.55 4.41 3.45
CA TRP A 27 5.22 3.05 3.87
C TRP A 27 5.36 2.05 2.72
N PHE A 28 4.85 2.39 1.52
CA PHE A 28 4.97 1.52 0.35
C PHE A 28 6.43 1.27 -0.04
N GLU A 29 7.24 2.33 -0.07
CA GLU A 29 8.68 2.24 -0.35
C GLU A 29 9.40 1.35 0.65
N GLU A 30 9.11 1.51 1.96
CA GLU A 30 9.67 0.65 3.02
C GLU A 30 9.30 -0.84 2.79
N ARG A 31 8.01 -1.13 2.53
CA ARG A 31 7.55 -2.51 2.29
C ARG A 31 8.20 -3.11 1.04
N VAL A 32 8.35 -2.33 -0.02
CA VAL A 32 9.05 -2.74 -1.23
C VAL A 32 10.53 -3.02 -0.96
N ALA A 33 11.22 -2.14 -0.23
CA ALA A 33 12.64 -2.31 0.09
C ALA A 33 12.89 -3.58 0.92
N VAL A 34 12.02 -3.86 1.91
CA VAL A 34 12.08 -5.09 2.72
C VAL A 34 11.86 -6.34 1.87
N ALA A 35 10.91 -6.30 0.92
CA ALA A 35 10.55 -7.46 0.11
C ALA A 35 11.46 -7.68 -1.11
N ALA A 36 12.12 -6.63 -1.61
CA ALA A 36 12.87 -6.62 -2.86
C ALA A 36 13.88 -7.77 -3.00
N PRO A 37 14.67 -8.14 -1.98
CA PRO A 37 15.60 -9.28 -2.10
C PRO A 37 14.91 -10.60 -2.47
N GLY A 38 13.64 -10.76 -2.13
CA GLY A 38 12.83 -11.96 -2.37
C GLY A 38 12.07 -11.97 -3.70
N PHE A 39 12.03 -10.89 -4.48
CA PHE A 39 11.31 -10.87 -5.77
C PHE A 39 11.90 -11.87 -6.76
N ALA A 40 11.08 -12.56 -7.55
CA ALA A 40 11.54 -13.64 -8.41
C ALA A 40 12.33 -13.14 -9.63
N SER A 41 11.89 -12.05 -10.26
CA SER A 41 12.57 -11.42 -11.41
C SER A 41 13.73 -10.56 -10.94
N VAL A 42 14.88 -10.65 -11.63
CA VAL A 42 16.06 -9.80 -11.35
C VAL A 42 15.77 -8.35 -11.71
N GLU A 43 15.06 -8.13 -12.83
CA GLU A 43 14.66 -6.81 -13.30
C GLU A 43 13.75 -6.12 -12.28
N GLU A 44 12.85 -6.88 -11.63
CA GLU A 44 11.99 -6.36 -10.56
C GLU A 44 12.75 -5.96 -9.30
N ARG A 45 13.98 -6.43 -9.10
CA ARG A 45 14.87 -6.00 -8.00
C ARG A 45 15.69 -4.77 -8.33
N GLU A 46 15.72 -4.34 -9.59
CA GLU A 46 16.55 -3.21 -10.01
C GLU A 46 16.13 -1.93 -9.29
N PRO A 47 17.07 -1.22 -8.62
CA PRO A 47 16.74 -0.03 -7.83
C PRO A 47 16.01 1.05 -8.65
N ALA A 48 16.39 1.25 -9.91
CA ALA A 48 15.74 2.21 -10.79
C ALA A 48 14.27 1.84 -11.09
N ARG A 49 13.98 0.54 -11.23
CA ARG A 49 12.63 0.05 -11.50
C ARG A 49 11.74 0.14 -10.26
N LEU A 50 12.29 -0.16 -9.09
CA LEU A 50 11.62 0.03 -7.81
C LEU A 50 11.30 1.51 -7.57
N ALA A 51 12.27 2.41 -7.77
CA ALA A 51 12.06 3.86 -7.66
C ALA A 51 10.99 4.36 -8.64
N ALA A 52 11.03 3.90 -9.90
CA ALA A 52 10.00 4.23 -10.89
C ALA A 52 8.60 3.75 -10.46
N LYS A 53 8.51 2.58 -9.81
CA LYS A 53 7.24 2.09 -9.26
C LYS A 53 6.72 2.99 -8.13
N VAL A 54 7.58 3.41 -7.20
CA VAL A 54 7.23 4.33 -6.12
C VAL A 54 6.71 5.66 -6.68
N VAL A 55 7.42 6.26 -7.63
CA VAL A 55 7.00 7.51 -8.31
C VAL A 55 5.65 7.34 -9.02
N HIS A 56 5.43 6.20 -9.68
CA HIS A 56 4.16 5.91 -10.32
C HIS A 56 3.01 5.84 -9.31
N VAL A 57 3.21 5.11 -8.19
CA VAL A 57 2.22 4.98 -7.12
C VAL A 57 1.90 6.34 -6.51
N GLU A 58 2.91 7.14 -6.18
CA GLU A 58 2.71 8.50 -5.68
C GLU A 58 1.87 9.33 -6.65
N GLY A 59 2.21 9.29 -7.95
CA GLY A 59 1.47 10.02 -8.98
C GLY A 59 0.00 9.61 -9.07
N VAL A 60 -0.32 8.32 -8.91
CA VAL A 60 -1.70 7.80 -8.88
C VAL A 60 -2.44 8.33 -7.65
N LEU A 61 -1.84 8.22 -6.47
CA LEU A 61 -2.45 8.65 -5.21
C LEU A 61 -2.69 10.16 -5.17
N ARG A 62 -1.75 10.98 -5.66
CA ARG A 62 -1.90 12.45 -5.74
C ARG A 62 -3.06 12.88 -6.65
N ARG A 63 -3.45 12.07 -7.63
CA ARG A 63 -4.64 12.31 -8.47
C ARG A 63 -5.93 11.77 -7.84
N GLY A 64 -5.86 11.17 -6.66
CA GLY A 64 -6.99 10.57 -5.95
C GLY A 64 -7.41 9.22 -6.50
N GLY A 65 -6.50 8.48 -7.15
CA GLY A 65 -6.72 7.11 -7.59
C GLY A 65 -6.22 6.08 -6.57
N ASP A 66 -6.69 4.84 -6.71
CA ASP A 66 -6.17 3.70 -5.97
C ASP A 66 -4.94 3.12 -6.69
N ALA A 67 -3.95 2.66 -5.93
CA ALA A 67 -2.74 2.05 -6.46
C ALA A 67 -2.66 0.57 -6.11
N HIS A 68 -2.28 -0.25 -7.08
CA HIS A 68 -2.00 -1.67 -6.92
C HIS A 68 -0.61 -1.97 -7.49
N ALA A 69 0.20 -2.66 -6.72
CA ALA A 69 1.48 -3.18 -7.16
C ALA A 69 1.64 -4.61 -6.69
N ALA A 70 2.35 -5.40 -7.48
CA ALA A 70 2.46 -6.81 -7.21
C ALA A 70 3.70 -7.43 -7.82
N TRP A 71 4.21 -8.46 -7.16
CA TRP A 71 5.46 -9.14 -7.50
C TRP A 71 5.36 -10.62 -7.19
N TYR A 72 5.92 -11.44 -8.08
CA TYR A 72 6.25 -12.81 -7.72
C TYR A 72 7.42 -12.80 -6.75
N VAL A 73 7.34 -13.59 -5.69
CA VAL A 73 8.48 -13.84 -4.80
C VAL A 73 9.02 -15.25 -5.04
N GLN A 74 10.26 -15.51 -4.62
CA GLN A 74 10.90 -16.82 -4.77
C GLN A 74 10.01 -17.98 -4.28
N ALA A 75 10.20 -19.16 -4.88
CA ALA A 75 9.33 -20.34 -4.77
C ALA A 75 7.96 -20.15 -5.46
N THR A 76 6.87 -20.11 -4.69
CA THR A 76 5.49 -20.05 -5.21
C THR A 76 4.67 -18.92 -4.57
N GLY A 77 5.34 -17.94 -3.96
CA GLY A 77 4.67 -16.85 -3.26
C GLY A 77 4.37 -15.66 -4.18
N TYR A 78 3.48 -14.79 -3.70
CA TYR A 78 3.16 -13.54 -4.36
C TYR A 78 2.95 -12.44 -3.31
N LEU A 79 3.46 -11.24 -3.59
CA LEU A 79 3.21 -10.05 -2.79
C LEU A 79 2.30 -9.11 -3.58
N THR A 80 1.23 -8.64 -2.95
CA THR A 80 0.43 -7.50 -3.42
C THR A 80 0.47 -6.39 -2.39
N LEU A 81 0.67 -5.16 -2.85
CA LEU A 81 0.52 -3.95 -2.06
C LEU A 81 -0.57 -3.10 -2.71
N ASP A 82 -1.67 -2.92 -1.98
CA ASP A 82 -2.86 -2.19 -2.41
C ASP A 82 -3.04 -0.95 -1.52
N LEU A 83 -2.96 0.24 -2.11
CA LEU A 83 -3.26 1.51 -1.45
C LEU A 83 -4.57 2.06 -2.01
N VAL A 84 -5.59 2.09 -1.16
CA VAL A 84 -6.97 2.37 -1.57
C VAL A 84 -7.48 3.63 -0.89
N ALA A 85 -7.93 4.60 -1.68
CA ALA A 85 -8.51 5.83 -1.19
C ALA A 85 -9.91 5.57 -0.62
N CYS A 86 -10.07 5.79 0.68
CA CYS A 86 -11.34 5.56 1.36
C CYS A 86 -12.10 6.85 1.73
N SER A 87 -11.45 8.03 1.64
CA SER A 87 -12.12 9.33 1.82
C SER A 87 -11.35 10.49 1.15
N PRO A 88 -11.87 11.10 0.07
CA PRO A 88 -13.01 10.64 -0.72
C PRO A 88 -12.65 9.40 -1.52
N ASN A 89 -13.49 8.36 -1.47
CA ASN A 89 -13.38 7.21 -2.38
C ASN A 89 -14.07 7.54 -3.71
N ARG A 90 -13.31 7.70 -4.80
CA ARG A 90 -13.89 7.97 -6.13
C ARG A 90 -14.43 6.72 -6.82
N GLY A 91 -13.83 5.55 -6.57
CA GLY A 91 -14.22 4.29 -7.21
C GLY A 91 -15.53 3.70 -6.68
N ASN A 92 -15.83 3.96 -5.40
CA ASN A 92 -17.11 3.64 -4.76
C ASN A 92 -17.36 4.56 -3.54
N PRO A 93 -18.03 5.72 -3.72
CA PRO A 93 -18.27 6.70 -2.64
C PRO A 93 -19.10 6.18 -1.46
N GLY A 94 -19.82 5.06 -1.63
CA GLY A 94 -20.61 4.44 -0.58
C GLY A 94 -19.78 3.64 0.43
N LEU A 95 -18.55 3.27 0.09
CA LEU A 95 -17.66 2.52 0.98
C LEU A 95 -16.95 3.47 1.93
N ARG A 96 -17.00 3.14 3.22
CA ARG A 96 -16.31 3.89 4.29
C ARG A 96 -14.90 3.34 4.50
N CYS A 97 -14.04 4.16 5.09
CA CYS A 97 -12.74 3.68 5.56
C CYS A 97 -12.93 2.57 6.62
N PRO A 98 -12.29 1.40 6.44
CA PRO A 98 -12.27 0.33 7.44
C PRO A 98 -11.29 0.69 8.56
N VAL A 99 -11.62 1.73 9.34
CA VAL A 99 -10.82 2.15 10.50
C VAL A 99 -11.13 1.23 11.70
N HIS A 100 -10.10 0.78 12.42
CA HIS A 100 -10.35 0.26 13.77
C HIS A 100 -10.62 1.42 14.73
N PRO A 101 -11.46 1.23 15.76
CA PRO A 101 -11.64 2.21 16.83
C PRO A 101 -10.33 2.67 17.50
N GLY A 102 -9.26 1.87 17.42
CA GLY A 102 -7.92 2.20 17.96
C GLY A 102 -6.97 2.94 17.03
N ASP A 103 -7.28 3.08 15.73
CA ASP A 103 -6.38 3.69 14.73
C ASP A 103 -6.44 5.22 14.75
N VAL A 104 -7.51 5.79 15.29
CA VAL A 104 -7.67 7.25 15.44
C VAL A 104 -6.79 7.81 16.58
N ALA A 105 -6.39 6.95 17.54
CA ALA A 105 -5.66 7.33 18.75
C ALA A 105 -4.13 7.11 18.66
N ARG A 106 -3.64 6.32 17.70
CA ARG A 106 -2.22 6.20 17.43
C ARG A 106 -1.82 7.26 16.42
N GLY A 107 -1.42 8.43 16.93
CA GLY A 107 -0.47 9.27 16.21
C GLY A 107 0.66 8.38 15.74
N TRP A 108 0.73 8.20 14.41
CA TRP A 108 1.71 7.35 13.74
C TRP A 108 3.10 7.71 14.28
N ARG A 109 3.71 6.76 15.01
CA ARG A 109 5.12 6.84 15.39
C ARG A 109 5.88 6.13 14.28
N ALA A 110 6.66 6.88 13.52
CA ALA A 110 7.73 6.32 12.71
C ALA A 110 8.59 5.40 13.60
N GLY A 111 8.83 4.16 13.16
CA GLY A 111 9.90 3.32 13.72
C GLY A 111 9.55 2.38 14.87
N ALA A 112 8.38 1.75 14.90
CA ALA A 112 8.21 0.52 15.70
C ALA A 112 8.48 -0.69 14.79
N GLY A 113 9.71 -1.19 14.86
CA GLY A 113 10.17 -2.38 14.14
C GLY A 113 9.26 -3.59 14.36
N LEU A 114 9.13 -4.39 13.31
CA LEU A 114 8.62 -5.76 13.40
C LEU A 114 9.71 -6.66 14.00
N PRO A 115 9.31 -7.74 14.71
CA PRO A 115 10.23 -8.66 15.40
C PRO A 115 11.20 -9.39 14.47
#